data_AF-A0A934ZJ99-F1
#
_entry.id   AF-A0A934ZJ99-F1
#
_cell.length_a   1.000
_cell.length_b   1.000
_cell.length_c   1.000
_cell.angle_alpha   90.00
_cell.angle_beta   90.00
_cell.angle_gamma   90.00
#
_symmetry.space_group_name_H-M   'P 1'
#
loop_
_entity.id
_entity.type
_entity.pdbx_description
1 polymer ?
#
loop_
_entity_poly.entity_id
_entity_poly.type
_entity_poly.pdbx_seq_one_letter_code
_entity_poly.pdbx_strand_id
1 'polypeptide(L)'
;MSRIHLPSHAILALLLAFTAASPALAHPNVQEDRARAVSSRLIAPCCYQQTLDVHESELATALRAEIASRLRAGESPAQVEDSLVERYGERVRAVPRDHDTRAHVLVLVALAMLVAAGLLGRAMRRWSRREGDVPVAAPAPAKDRDGWDERLDAELRALDEA
;
A
#
# COMPACT_ATOMS: atom_id res chain seq x y z
N MET A 1 -23.96 56.56 -14.88
CA MET A 1 -23.95 55.10 -15.09
C MET A 1 -22.51 54.61 -14.93
N SER A 2 -22.08 54.35 -13.69
CA SER A 2 -20.70 53.90 -13.41
C SER A 2 -20.69 52.38 -13.26
N ARG A 3 -19.98 51.70 -14.16
CA ARG A 3 -19.85 50.24 -14.16
C ARG A 3 -18.91 49.84 -13.02
N ILE A 4 -19.49 49.33 -11.94
CA ILE A 4 -18.75 48.76 -10.82
C ILE A 4 -18.17 47.43 -11.31
N HIS A 5 -16.93 47.46 -11.78
CA HIS A 5 -16.17 46.25 -12.07
C HIS A 5 -15.61 45.70 -10.76
N LEU A 6 -16.39 44.84 -10.10
CA LEU A 6 -15.90 43.99 -9.02
C LEU A 6 -14.85 43.02 -9.63
N PRO A 7 -13.57 43.04 -9.20
CA PRO A 7 -12.58 42.15 -9.77
C PRO A 7 -12.96 40.71 -9.45
N SER A 8 -13.14 39.87 -10.49
CA SER A 8 -13.49 38.43 -10.38
C SER A 8 -12.54 37.65 -9.46
N HIS A 9 -11.34 38.18 -9.19
CA HIS A 9 -10.37 37.64 -8.26
C HIS A 9 -10.79 37.75 -6.77
N ALA A 10 -11.60 38.75 -6.41
CA ALA A 10 -12.10 38.91 -5.03
C ALA A 10 -13.09 37.80 -4.65
N ILE A 11 -13.90 37.35 -5.61
CA ILE A 11 -14.86 36.26 -5.40
C ILE A 11 -14.13 34.91 -5.29
N LEU A 12 -13.09 34.69 -6.11
CA LEU A 12 -12.28 33.47 -6.06
C LEU A 12 -11.45 33.37 -4.77
N ALA A 13 -10.90 34.48 -4.29
CA ALA A 13 -10.18 34.53 -3.01
C ALA A 13 -11.12 34.31 -1.81
N LEU A 14 -12.35 34.85 -1.86
CA LEU A 14 -13.35 34.63 -0.82
C LEU A 14 -13.85 33.18 -0.79
N LEU A 15 -13.99 32.54 -1.96
CA LEU A 15 -14.36 31.12 -2.06
C LEU A 15 -13.23 30.17 -1.60
N LEU A 16 -11.96 30.49 -1.87
CA LEU A 16 -10.82 29.71 -1.34
C LEU A 16 -10.65 29.87 0.18
N ALA A 17 -10.98 31.04 0.74
CA ALA A 17 -10.95 31.25 2.19
C ALA A 17 -12.08 30.51 2.91
N PHE A 18 -13.24 30.32 2.25
CA PHE A 18 -14.41 29.66 2.85
C PHE A 18 -14.26 28.14 2.96
N THR A 19 -13.49 27.49 2.08
CA THR A 19 -13.23 26.03 2.18
C THR A 19 -12.23 25.66 3.26
N ALA A 20 -11.45 26.61 3.78
CA ALA A 20 -10.51 26.40 4.88
C ALA A 20 -11.17 26.43 6.27
N ALA A 21 -12.42 26.88 6.37
CA ALA A 21 -13.15 27.01 7.63
C ALA A 21 -14.48 26.26 7.59
N SER A 22 -14.42 24.93 7.47
CA SER A 22 -15.55 24.10 7.90
C SER A 22 -15.42 23.85 9.39
N PRO A 23 -16.24 24.46 10.27
CA PRO A 23 -16.42 23.92 11.60
C PRO A 23 -17.10 22.57 11.39
N ALA A 24 -16.32 21.50 11.40
CA ALA A 24 -16.87 20.16 11.41
C ALA A 24 -17.85 20.09 12.58
N LEU A 25 -19.15 19.93 12.27
CA LEU A 25 -20.19 19.80 13.27
C LEU A 25 -19.76 18.73 14.27
N ALA A 26 -19.38 19.22 15.45
CA ALA A 26 -18.77 18.46 16.51
C ALA A 26 -19.84 17.59 17.16
N HIS A 27 -20.17 16.47 16.52
CA HIS A 27 -20.91 15.42 17.20
C HIS A 27 -20.00 14.86 18.30
N PRO A 28 -20.44 14.85 19.58
CA PRO A 28 -19.60 14.43 20.70
C PRO A 28 -19.02 13.02 20.46
N ASN A 29 -19.82 12.14 19.84
CA ASN A 29 -19.39 10.78 19.48
C ASN A 29 -18.19 10.76 18.51
N VAL A 30 -18.14 11.68 17.55
CA VAL A 30 -17.07 11.74 16.54
C VAL A 30 -15.76 12.26 17.15
N GLN A 31 -15.82 13.20 18.11
CA GLN A 31 -14.61 13.63 18.82
C GLN A 31 -14.09 12.55 19.76
N GLU A 32 -14.97 11.84 20.46
CA GLU A 32 -14.58 10.74 21.35
C GLU A 32 -13.89 9.62 20.55
N ASP A 33 -14.46 9.24 19.40
CA ASP A 33 -13.88 8.23 18.51
C ASP A 33 -12.51 8.67 17.98
N ARG A 34 -12.35 9.95 17.62
CA ARG A 34 -11.06 10.51 17.21
C ARG A 34 -10.04 10.48 18.34
N ALA A 35 -10.43 10.85 19.55
CA ALA A 35 -9.55 10.81 20.72
C ALA A 35 -9.11 9.39 21.04
N ARG A 36 -10.03 8.42 20.91
CA ARG A 36 -9.73 7.00 21.07
C ARG A 36 -8.77 6.48 19.99
N ALA A 37 -8.95 6.89 18.74
CA ALA A 37 -8.08 6.52 17.64
C ALA A 37 -6.65 7.09 17.77
N VAL A 38 -6.49 8.27 18.38
CA VAL A 38 -5.17 8.82 18.72
C VAL A 38 -4.57 8.06 19.91
N SER A 39 -5.38 7.80 20.94
CA SER A 39 -4.94 7.10 22.14
C SER A 39 -4.45 5.67 21.86
N SER A 40 -5.04 4.98 20.89
CA SER A 40 -4.61 3.63 20.48
C SER A 40 -3.29 3.59 19.70
N ARG A 41 -2.81 4.74 19.23
CA ARG A 41 -1.51 4.87 18.55
C ARG A 41 -0.37 5.23 19.49
N LEU A 42 -0.68 5.44 20.77
CA LEU A 42 0.27 5.89 21.78
C LEU A 42 0.33 4.90 22.93
N ILE A 43 1.53 4.53 23.36
CA ILE A 43 1.83 3.66 24.48
C ILE A 43 1.90 4.48 25.77
N ALA A 44 1.32 3.96 26.86
CA ALA A 44 1.36 4.62 28.15
C ALA A 44 2.81 4.81 28.66
N PRO A 45 3.26 6.04 28.99
CA PRO A 45 4.65 6.31 29.37
C PRO A 45 5.07 5.71 30.72
N CYS A 46 4.11 5.31 31.55
CA CYS A 46 4.39 4.73 32.86
C CYS A 46 4.94 3.30 32.79
N CYS A 47 4.49 2.51 31.80
CA CYS A 47 4.85 1.09 31.69
C CYS A 47 5.43 0.70 30.32
N TYR A 48 5.18 1.50 29.27
CA TYR A 48 5.59 1.21 27.89
C TYR A 48 5.12 -0.15 27.34
N GLN A 49 3.98 -0.65 27.83
CA GLN A 49 3.56 -2.03 27.58
C GLN A 49 2.18 -2.12 26.92
N GLN A 50 1.32 -1.15 27.17
CA GLN A 50 -0.04 -1.07 26.64
C GLN A 50 -0.31 0.33 26.12
N THR A 51 -1.23 0.42 25.17
CA THR A 51 -1.69 1.69 24.59
C THR A 51 -2.54 2.49 25.56
N LEU A 52 -2.61 3.80 25.38
CA LEU A 52 -3.36 4.70 26.27
C LEU A 52 -4.86 4.38 26.30
N ASP A 53 -5.42 3.83 25.23
CA ASP A 53 -6.84 3.45 25.15
C ASP A 53 -7.20 2.18 25.94
N VAL A 54 -6.22 1.35 26.28
CA VAL A 54 -6.41 0.09 27.03
C VAL A 54 -5.91 0.21 28.46
N HIS A 55 -4.85 0.98 28.68
CA HIS A 55 -4.20 1.06 29.99
C HIS A 55 -4.99 1.95 30.95
N GLU A 56 -5.34 1.42 32.13
CA GLU A 56 -6.17 2.08 33.15
C GLU A 56 -5.34 2.62 34.33
N SER A 57 -4.35 3.45 34.04
CA SER A 57 -3.68 4.24 35.07
C SER A 57 -4.23 5.67 35.13
N GLU A 58 -4.02 6.34 36.27
CA GLU A 58 -4.35 7.75 36.45
C GLU A 58 -3.67 8.63 35.39
N LEU A 59 -2.40 8.35 35.09
CA LEU A 59 -1.66 9.04 34.02
C LEU A 59 -2.30 8.81 32.65
N ALA A 60 -2.64 7.56 32.31
CA ALA A 60 -3.28 7.27 31.03
C ALA A 60 -4.64 7.97 30.88
N THR A 61 -5.42 8.03 31.96
CA THR A 61 -6.70 8.74 32.00
C THR A 61 -6.53 10.24 31.81
N ALA A 62 -5.55 10.85 32.50
CA ALA A 62 -5.22 12.25 32.33
C ALA A 62 -4.78 12.59 30.90
N LEU A 63 -3.94 11.73 30.29
CA LEU A 63 -3.49 11.90 28.90
C LEU A 63 -4.64 11.74 27.89
N ARG A 64 -5.54 10.77 28.07
CA ARG A 64 -6.75 10.62 27.24
C ARG A 64 -7.61 11.89 27.30
N ALA A 65 -7.79 12.45 28.49
CA ALA A 65 -8.52 13.70 28.68
C ALA A 65 -7.81 14.90 28.02
N GLU A 66 -6.48 14.99 28.11
CA GLU A 66 -5.66 15.99 27.41
C GLU A 66 -5.86 15.89 25.89
N ILE A 67 -5.74 14.68 25.32
CA ILE A 67 -5.93 14.42 23.90
C ILE A 67 -7.34 14.86 23.45
N ALA A 68 -8.37 14.42 24.15
CA ALA A 68 -9.75 14.77 23.82
C ALA A 68 -10.01 16.29 23.91
N SER A 69 -9.40 16.97 24.87
CA SER A 69 -9.48 18.43 25.00
C SER A 69 -8.82 19.15 23.81
N ARG A 70 -7.60 18.75 23.43
CA ARG A 70 -6.85 19.36 22.32
C ARG A 70 -7.51 19.13 20.96
N LEU A 71 -8.04 17.93 20.73
CA LEU A 71 -8.79 17.63 19.51
C LEU A 71 -10.11 18.44 19.43
N ARG A 72 -10.78 18.67 20.56
CA ARG A 72 -11.94 19.58 20.63
C ARG A 72 -11.56 21.04 20.38
N ALA A 73 -10.35 21.44 20.78
CA ALA A 73 -9.79 22.75 20.48
C ALA A 73 -9.37 22.93 19.00
N GLY A 74 -9.48 21.89 18.17
CA GLY A 74 -9.19 21.94 16.74
C GLY A 74 -7.76 21.59 16.36
N GLU A 75 -6.94 21.13 17.31
CA GLU A 75 -5.61 20.61 16.98
C GLU A 75 -5.71 19.31 16.17
N SER A 76 -4.75 19.12 15.26
CA SER A 76 -4.70 17.89 14.47
C SER A 76 -4.17 16.71 15.29
N PRO A 77 -4.61 15.47 15.01
CA PRO A 77 -4.08 14.25 15.63
C PRO A 77 -2.55 14.18 15.62
N ALA A 78 -1.92 14.53 14.49
CA ALA A 78 -0.47 14.51 14.34
C ALA A 78 0.23 15.51 15.28
N GLN A 79 -0.32 16.71 15.47
CA GLN A 79 0.23 17.70 16.40
C GLN A 79 0.13 17.23 17.86
N VAL A 80 -0.98 16.58 18.23
CA VAL A 80 -1.15 16.03 19.57
C VAL A 80 -0.18 14.87 19.82
N GLU A 81 -0.07 13.94 18.87
CA GLU A 81 0.90 12.83 18.93
C GLU A 81 2.33 13.35 19.03
N ASP A 82 2.73 14.27 18.15
CA ASP A 82 4.09 14.83 18.11
C ASP A 82 4.44 15.57 19.41
N SER A 83 3.49 16.30 19.99
CA SER A 83 3.67 16.98 21.27
C SER A 83 3.83 16.00 22.44
N LEU A 84 3.14 14.87 22.42
CA LEU A 84 3.30 13.83 23.45
C LEU A 84 4.62 13.07 23.28
N VAL A 85 5.04 12.83 22.03
CA VAL A 85 6.35 12.26 21.71
C VAL A 85 7.49 13.19 22.10
N GLU A 86 7.34 14.51 21.91
CA GLU A 86 8.34 15.48 22.36
C GLU A 86 8.50 15.45 23.89
N ARG A 87 7.40 15.23 24.63
CA ARG A 87 7.39 15.21 26.09
C ARG A 87 7.89 13.90 26.70
N TYR A 88 7.57 12.76 26.09
CA TYR A 88 7.82 11.42 26.65
C TYR A 88 8.79 10.56 25.82
N GLY A 89 9.23 11.06 24.67
CA GLY A 89 10.13 10.37 23.72
C GLY A 89 9.41 9.48 22.70
N GLU A 90 10.17 9.03 21.70
CA GLU A 90 9.66 8.22 20.58
C GLU A 90 9.07 6.87 21.02
N ARG A 91 9.45 6.37 22.20
CA ARG A 91 8.94 5.13 22.79
C ARG A 91 7.44 5.14 23.07
N VAL A 92 6.83 6.31 23.13
CA VAL A 92 5.38 6.45 23.29
C VAL A 92 4.66 6.19 21.97
N ARG A 93 5.31 6.23 20.82
CA ARG A 93 4.65 5.93 19.55
C ARG A 93 4.49 4.41 19.40
N ALA A 94 3.24 3.93 19.29
CA ALA A 94 2.96 2.49 19.10
C ALA A 94 3.31 2.02 17.68
N VAL A 95 3.19 2.91 16.70
CA VAL A 95 3.55 2.67 15.31
C VAL A 95 4.66 3.65 14.93
N PRO A 96 5.87 3.20 14.60
CA PRO A 96 6.95 4.11 14.22
C PRO A 96 6.54 4.94 12.97
N ARG A 97 7.09 6.15 12.84
CA ARG A 97 6.67 7.16 11.84
C ARG A 97 7.22 6.80 10.45
N ASP A 98 6.88 5.62 9.95
CA ASP A 98 7.45 5.07 8.71
C ASP A 98 6.67 5.52 7.47
N HIS A 99 6.11 6.74 7.48
CA HIS A 99 5.34 7.25 6.34
C HIS A 99 6.14 7.17 5.02
N ASP A 100 7.47 7.18 5.14
CA ASP A 100 8.39 7.13 4.01
C ASP A 100 8.66 5.69 3.55
N THR A 101 8.81 4.71 4.44
CA THR A 101 9.22 3.35 4.04
C THR A 101 8.14 2.63 3.24
N ARG A 102 6.85 2.84 3.56
CA ARG A 102 5.76 2.18 2.84
C ARG A 102 5.72 2.59 1.37
N ALA A 103 5.91 3.87 1.07
CA ALA A 103 5.97 4.37 -0.30
C ALA A 103 7.19 3.79 -1.04
N HIS A 104 8.35 3.79 -0.40
CA HIS A 104 9.58 3.23 -0.95
C HIS A 104 9.47 1.73 -1.25
N VAL A 105 8.86 0.95 -0.36
CA VAL A 105 8.63 -0.50 -0.57
C VAL A 105 7.71 -0.74 -1.76
N LEU A 106 6.63 0.03 -1.91
CA LEU A 106 5.72 -0.10 -3.05
C LEU A 106 6.42 0.22 -4.38
N VAL A 107 7.24 1.28 -4.41
CA VAL A 107 8.04 1.62 -5.59
C VAL A 107 9.04 0.51 -5.93
N LEU A 108 9.73 -0.04 -4.92
CA LEU A 108 10.68 -1.13 -5.11
C LEU A 108 10.00 -2.38 -5.69
N VAL A 109 8.84 -2.76 -5.14
CA VAL A 109 8.06 -3.91 -5.62
C VAL A 109 7.57 -3.69 -7.05
N ALA A 110 7.04 -2.50 -7.36
CA ALA A 110 6.59 -2.16 -8.70
C ALA A 110 7.75 -2.21 -9.71
N LEU A 111 8.93 -1.69 -9.34
CA LEU A 111 10.12 -1.73 -10.18
C LEU A 111 10.59 -3.19 -10.43
N ALA A 112 10.62 -4.02 -9.39
CA ALA A 112 10.99 -5.43 -9.52
C ALA A 112 10.03 -6.19 -10.47
N MET A 113 8.72 -5.92 -10.38
CA MET A 113 7.73 -6.50 -11.28
C MET A 113 7.95 -6.07 -12.74
N LEU A 114 8.24 -4.78 -12.98
CA LEU A 114 8.53 -4.28 -14.33
C LEU A 114 9.78 -4.92 -14.93
N VAL A 115 10.84 -5.08 -14.13
CA VAL A 115 12.08 -5.75 -14.55
C VAL A 115 11.79 -7.22 -14.89
N ALA A 116 11.07 -7.94 -14.04
CA ALA A 116 10.71 -9.34 -14.27
C ALA A 116 9.88 -9.50 -15.55
N ALA A 117 8.86 -8.66 -15.75
CA ALA A 117 8.05 -8.67 -16.96
C ALA A 117 8.87 -8.36 -18.23
N GLY A 118 9.80 -7.41 -18.15
CA GLY A 118 10.72 -7.07 -19.24
C GLY A 118 11.65 -8.24 -19.61
N LEU A 119 12.23 -8.92 -18.61
CA LEU A 119 13.08 -10.09 -18.81
C LEU A 119 12.30 -11.25 -19.42
N LEU A 120 11.10 -11.53 -18.91
CA LEU A 120 10.24 -12.60 -19.41
C LEU A 120 9.81 -12.32 -20.86
N GLY A 121 9.37 -11.10 -21.16
CA GLY A 121 9.01 -10.68 -22.52
C GLY A 121 10.20 -10.76 -23.49
N ARG A 122 11.42 -10.42 -23.05
CA ARG A 122 12.63 -10.57 -23.86
C ARG A 122 12.97 -12.04 -24.10
N ALA A 123 12.84 -12.90 -23.09
CA ALA A 123 13.07 -14.34 -23.23
C ALA A 123 12.08 -14.97 -24.21
N MET A 124 10.78 -14.66 -24.09
CA MET A 124 9.73 -15.14 -24.99
C MET A 124 9.95 -14.69 -26.44
N ARG A 125 10.28 -13.40 -26.66
CA ARG A 125 10.63 -12.89 -28.00
C ARG A 125 11.85 -13.58 -28.60
N ARG A 126 12.84 -13.92 -27.77
CA ARG A 126 14.04 -14.62 -28.22
C ARG A 126 13.75 -16.08 -28.57
N TRP A 127 12.77 -16.70 -27.91
CA TRP A 127 12.37 -18.07 -28.21
C TRP A 127 11.54 -18.16 -29.48
N SER A 128 10.55 -17.27 -29.65
CA SER A 128 9.73 -17.23 -30.87
C SER A 128 10.53 -16.90 -32.14
N ARG A 129 11.61 -16.11 -32.03
CA ARG A 129 12.51 -15.85 -33.17
C ARG A 129 13.40 -17.04 -33.55
N ARG A 130 13.53 -18.06 -32.71
CA ARG A 130 14.29 -19.28 -33.02
C ARG A 130 13.48 -20.29 -33.83
N GLU A 131 12.15 -20.22 -33.79
CA GLU A 131 11.26 -21.08 -34.59
C GLU A 131 11.19 -20.65 -36.07
N GLY A 132 11.60 -19.42 -36.39
CA GLY A 132 11.69 -18.93 -37.77
C GLY A 132 12.98 -19.31 -38.51
N ASP A 133 13.93 -19.97 -37.83
CA ASP A 133 15.21 -20.40 -38.39
C ASP A 133 15.35 -21.93 -38.31
N VAL A 134 14.26 -22.64 -38.66
CA VAL A 134 14.35 -24.06 -39.00
C VAL A 134 14.72 -24.08 -40.49
N PRO A 135 15.98 -24.40 -40.86
CA PRO A 135 16.27 -24.72 -42.24
C PRO A 135 15.34 -25.86 -42.62
N VAL A 136 14.61 -25.73 -43.72
CA VAL A 136 13.90 -26.88 -44.30
C VAL A 136 14.98 -27.88 -44.70
N ALA A 137 15.31 -28.76 -43.77
CA ALA A 137 16.20 -29.87 -44.00
C ALA A 137 15.52 -30.73 -45.06
N ALA A 138 16.27 -31.07 -46.11
CA ALA A 138 15.88 -32.11 -47.05
C ALA A 138 15.38 -33.33 -46.25
N PRO A 139 14.34 -34.04 -46.74
CA PRO A 139 13.76 -35.17 -46.02
C PRO A 139 14.89 -36.05 -45.49
N ALA A 140 14.93 -36.19 -44.16
CA ALA A 140 15.96 -36.98 -43.51
C ALA A 140 15.94 -38.38 -44.14
N PRO A 141 17.10 -38.96 -44.48
CA PRO A 141 17.13 -40.35 -44.93
C PRO A 141 16.41 -41.19 -43.87
N ALA A 142 15.59 -42.15 -44.31
CA ALA A 142 14.81 -43.00 -43.43
C ALA A 142 15.69 -43.46 -42.25
N LYS A 143 15.31 -43.04 -41.04
CA LYS A 143 16.00 -43.43 -39.81
C LYS A 143 16.02 -44.96 -39.79
N ASP A 144 17.20 -45.54 -39.59
CA ASP A 144 17.34 -46.98 -39.40
C ASP A 144 16.41 -47.39 -38.26
N ARG A 145 15.46 -48.27 -38.56
CA ARG A 145 14.41 -48.66 -37.62
C ARG A 145 15.11 -49.46 -36.53
N ASP A 146 15.11 -48.93 -35.30
CA ASP A 146 15.67 -49.69 -34.19
C ASP A 146 14.65 -50.75 -33.74
N GLY A 147 15.13 -51.75 -32.99
CA GLY A 147 14.28 -52.84 -32.52
C GLY A 147 13.16 -52.40 -31.57
N TRP A 148 13.14 -51.14 -31.12
CA TRP A 148 12.05 -50.60 -30.30
C TRP A 148 10.83 -50.25 -31.16
N ASP A 149 11.04 -49.69 -32.35
CA ASP A 149 9.96 -49.39 -33.30
C ASP A 149 9.23 -50.67 -33.72
N GLU A 150 9.95 -51.78 -33.92
CA GLU A 150 9.38 -53.07 -34.30
C GLU A 150 8.59 -53.73 -33.15
N ARG A 151 9.06 -53.57 -31.91
CA ARG A 151 8.36 -54.07 -30.73
C ARG A 151 7.06 -53.30 -30.48
N LEU A 152 7.08 -51.99 -30.71
CA LEU A 152 5.91 -51.13 -30.60
C LEU A 152 4.84 -51.49 -31.64
N ASP A 153 5.25 -51.74 -32.89
CA ASP A 153 4.34 -52.21 -33.95
C ASP A 153 3.76 -53.61 -33.67
N ALA A 154 4.50 -54.47 -32.97
CA ALA A 154 4.00 -55.78 -32.54
C ALA A 154 2.99 -55.64 -31.40
N GLU A 155 3.24 -54.77 -30.43
CA GLU A 155 2.29 -54.45 -29.35
C GLU A 155 1.00 -53.82 -29.90
N LEU A 156 1.09 -52.87 -30.85
CA LEU A 156 -0.10 -52.28 -31.48
C LEU A 156 -0.97 -53.32 -32.18
N ARG A 157 -0.35 -54.21 -32.97
CA ARG A 157 -1.10 -55.27 -33.67
C ARG A 157 -1.77 -56.25 -32.71
N ALA A 158 -1.10 -56.59 -31.60
CA ALA A 158 -1.68 -57.44 -30.57
C ALA A 158 -2.88 -56.81 -29.87
N LEU A 159 -2.95 -55.47 -29.79
CA LEU A 159 -4.09 -54.74 -29.25
C LEU A 159 -5.26 -54.64 -30.23
N ASP A 160 -4.98 -54.49 -31.53
CA ASP A 160 -6.02 -54.45 -32.56
C ASP A 160 -6.69 -55.81 -32.79
N GLU A 161 -6.01 -56.91 -32.43
CA GLU A 161 -6.52 -58.29 -32.52
C GLU A 161 -7.24 -58.78 -31.25
N ALA A 162 -7.26 -57.98 -30.17
CA ALA A 162 -7.88 -58.31 -28.87
C ALA A 162 -9.28 -57.71 -28.71
#